data_AF-A0A359MSJ4-F1
#
_entry.id   AF-A0A359MSJ4-F1
#
_cell.length_a   1.000
_cell.length_b   1.000
_cell.length_c   1.000
_cell.angle_alpha   90.00
_cell.angle_beta   90.00
_cell.angle_gamma   90.00
#
_symmetry.space_group_name_H-M   'P 1'
#
loop_
_entity.id
_entity.type
_entity.pdbx_description
1 polymer ?
#
loop_
_entity_poly.entity_id
_entity_poly.type
_entity_poly.pdbx_seq_one_letter_code
_entity_poly.pdbx_strand_id
1 'polypeptide(L)'
;IAQMDRTSPDVIKEVEKVLERKLASLVNQDYTIVGGVDSIVEILNTVDRGTEKHIMETLEIEDPELADEIRRKMFVFEDILSLDDKSIQRVLREVDNNELAVALKGANEDVQTVIFNNLSKRLSSMIKEDMEYMGPVRLKDVEEAQQKIVNIIRKLEDSAEIIISRGGGDEIVV
;
A
#
# COMPACT_ATOMS: atom_id res chain seq x y z
N ILE A 1 -53.47 -14.69 9.91
CA ILE A 1 -53.85 -13.26 10.09
C ILE A 1 -55.35 -13.12 10.38
N ALA A 2 -56.25 -13.65 9.54
CA ALA A 2 -57.71 -13.56 9.73
C ALA A 2 -58.31 -14.27 10.97
N GLN A 3 -57.49 -15.00 11.76
CA GLN A 3 -57.88 -15.65 13.02
C GLN A 3 -56.93 -15.30 14.18
N MET A 4 -56.07 -14.28 14.03
CA MET A 4 -55.19 -13.87 15.13
C MET A 4 -56.02 -13.18 16.21
N ASP A 5 -56.12 -13.81 17.38
CA ASP A 5 -56.78 -13.24 18.56
C ASP A 5 -55.76 -12.49 19.45
N ARG A 6 -56.24 -11.74 20.45
CA ARG A 6 -55.44 -10.74 21.21
C ARG A 6 -54.17 -11.35 21.83
N THR A 7 -53.00 -11.08 21.23
CA THR A 7 -51.68 -11.46 21.76
C THR A 7 -51.16 -10.39 22.72
N SER A 8 -50.49 -10.81 23.80
CA SER A 8 -49.83 -9.89 24.74
C SER A 8 -48.76 -9.04 24.03
N PRO A 9 -48.72 -7.71 24.25
CA PRO A 9 -47.70 -6.82 23.67
C PRO A 9 -46.27 -7.26 23.94
N ASP A 10 -46.01 -7.89 25.09
CA ASP A 10 -44.67 -8.36 25.47
C ASP A 10 -44.20 -9.52 24.58
N VAL A 11 -45.13 -10.39 24.19
CA VAL A 11 -44.85 -11.51 23.28
C VAL A 11 -44.56 -10.99 21.87
N ILE A 12 -45.26 -9.92 21.44
CA ILE A 12 -45.00 -9.27 20.16
C ILE A 12 -43.59 -8.65 20.16
N LYS A 13 -43.20 -7.93 21.21
CA LYS A 13 -41.85 -7.35 21.35
C LYS A 13 -40.75 -8.41 21.34
N GLU A 14 -40.96 -9.54 22.01
CA GLU A 14 -39.95 -10.60 22.04
C GLU A 14 -39.81 -11.28 20.68
N VAL A 15 -40.93 -11.52 19.99
CA VAL A 15 -40.93 -12.04 18.61
C VAL A 15 -40.25 -11.05 17.67
N GLU A 16 -40.56 -9.75 17.78
CA GLU A 16 -39.94 -8.67 16.98
C GLU A 16 -38.43 -8.63 17.18
N LYS A 17 -37.94 -8.69 18.42
CA LYS A 17 -36.51 -8.70 18.74
C LYS A 17 -35.78 -9.94 18.21
N VAL A 18 -36.43 -11.11 18.25
CA VAL A 18 -35.88 -12.34 17.66
C VAL A 18 -35.89 -12.28 16.14
N LEU A 19 -36.94 -11.70 15.54
CA LEU A 19 -37.02 -11.47 14.11
C LEU A 19 -35.94 -10.50 13.64
N GLU A 20 -35.74 -9.39 14.36
CA GLU A 20 -34.74 -8.36 14.08
C GLU A 20 -33.32 -8.94 14.12
N ARG A 21 -32.99 -9.76 15.12
CA ARG A 21 -31.69 -10.47 15.18
C ARG A 21 -31.49 -11.44 14.02
N LYS A 22 -32.54 -12.19 13.64
CA LYS A 22 -32.45 -13.14 12.51
C LYS A 22 -32.42 -12.42 11.15
N LEU A 23 -33.16 -11.33 11.01
CA LEU A 23 -33.13 -10.47 9.83
C LEU A 23 -31.78 -9.77 9.71
N ALA A 24 -31.19 -9.25 10.79
CA ALA A 24 -29.84 -8.69 10.75
C ALA A 24 -28.78 -9.70 10.30
N SER A 25 -28.97 -11.00 10.58
CA SER A 25 -28.07 -12.07 10.07
C SER A 25 -28.32 -12.50 8.62
N LEU A 26 -29.49 -12.20 8.06
CA LEU A 26 -29.88 -12.56 6.69
C LEU A 26 -29.76 -11.39 5.72
N VAL A 27 -29.96 -10.18 6.23
CA VAL A 27 -29.70 -8.92 5.56
C VAL A 27 -28.20 -8.66 5.76
N ASN A 28 -27.39 -9.31 4.92
CA ASN A 28 -26.21 -8.63 4.41
C ASN A 28 -26.73 -7.41 3.67
N GLN A 29 -27.00 -6.31 4.39
CA GLN A 29 -26.97 -5.02 3.74
C GLN A 29 -25.58 -4.96 3.14
N ASP A 30 -25.52 -4.64 1.85
CA ASP A 30 -24.34 -4.04 1.27
C ASP A 30 -24.03 -2.81 2.13
N TYR A 31 -23.30 -3.02 3.23
CA TYR A 31 -22.46 -1.99 3.77
C TYR A 31 -21.52 -1.70 2.61
N THR A 32 -21.81 -0.65 1.84
CA THR A 32 -20.71 0.11 1.27
C THR A 32 -19.83 0.39 2.47
N ILE A 33 -18.69 -0.29 2.55
CA ILE A 33 -17.66 -0.03 3.54
C ILE A 33 -17.21 1.41 3.24
N VAL A 34 -17.88 2.38 3.86
CA VAL A 34 -17.56 3.81 3.74
C VAL A 34 -16.52 4.07 4.82
N GLY A 35 -15.27 4.17 4.40
CA GLY A 35 -14.12 4.27 5.31
C GLY A 35 -13.37 2.95 5.46
N GLY A 36 -12.15 3.04 5.99
CA GLY A 36 -11.22 1.92 6.10
C GLY A 36 -9.80 2.41 5.88
N VAL A 37 -8.84 1.48 5.88
CA VAL A 37 -7.42 1.78 5.68
C VAL A 37 -7.20 2.55 4.37
N ASP A 38 -7.93 2.21 3.31
CA ASP A 38 -7.82 2.89 2.00
C ASP A 38 -8.21 4.37 2.06
N SER A 39 -9.30 4.71 2.77
CA SER A 39 -9.71 6.11 2.93
C SER A 39 -8.72 6.91 3.79
N ILE A 40 -8.11 6.27 4.80
CA ILE A 40 -7.06 6.91 5.60
C ILE A 40 -5.81 7.15 4.76
N VAL A 41 -5.42 6.19 3.93
CA VAL A 41 -4.28 6.31 3.01
C VAL A 41 -4.51 7.45 2.02
N GLU A 42 -5.70 7.56 1.42
CA GLU A 42 -6.05 8.67 0.52
C GLU A 42 -5.94 10.03 1.23
N ILE A 43 -6.44 10.14 2.46
CA ILE A 43 -6.30 11.37 3.25
C ILE A 43 -4.82 11.66 3.53
N LEU A 44 -4.07 10.67 4.02
CA LEU A 44 -2.67 10.83 4.38
C LEU A 44 -1.77 11.15 3.18
N ASN A 45 -2.13 10.70 1.98
CA ASN A 45 -1.41 11.05 0.75
C ASN A 45 -1.64 12.50 0.30
N THR A 46 -2.60 13.22 0.91
CA THR A 46 -2.92 14.62 0.57
C THR A 46 -2.52 15.64 1.63
N VAL A 47 -2.20 15.20 2.85
CA VAL A 47 -1.74 16.09 3.93
C VAL A 47 -0.25 16.42 3.76
N ASP A 48 0.21 17.49 4.39
CA ASP A 48 1.62 17.82 4.41
C ASP A 48 2.44 16.76 5.16
N ARG A 49 3.71 16.62 4.78
CA ARG A 49 4.62 15.61 5.33
C ARG A 49 4.80 15.70 6.85
N GLY A 50 4.71 16.89 7.42
CA GLY A 50 4.83 17.11 8.87
C GLY A 50 3.64 16.52 9.63
N THR A 51 2.44 16.82 9.15
CA THR A 51 1.20 16.29 9.70
C THR A 51 1.09 14.78 9.50
N GLU A 52 1.41 14.27 8.30
CA GLU A 52 1.47 12.83 8.02
C GLU A 52 2.35 12.09 9.04
N LYS A 53 3.59 12.57 9.21
CA LYS A 53 4.56 11.96 10.12
C LYS A 53 4.04 11.92 11.56
N HIS A 54 3.45 13.02 12.03
CA HIS A 54 2.92 13.08 13.40
C HIS A 54 1.76 12.11 13.63
N ILE A 55 0.86 11.97 12.64
CA ILE A 55 -0.24 11.00 12.69
C ILE A 55 0.31 9.58 12.72
N MET A 56 1.27 9.26 11.85
CA MET A 56 1.87 7.93 11.77
C MET A 56 2.68 7.55 13.02
N GLU A 57 3.41 8.48 13.62
CA GLU A 57 4.13 8.27 14.89
C GLU A 57 3.16 7.97 16.04
N THR A 58 2.04 8.67 16.11
CA THR A 58 0.99 8.42 17.11
C THR A 58 0.36 7.06 16.90
N LEU A 59 0.04 6.73 15.65
CA LEU A 59 -0.59 5.46 15.29
C LEU A 59 0.33 4.26 15.55
N GLU A 60 1.64 4.40 15.36
CA GLU A 60 2.60 3.33 15.68
C GLU A 60 2.65 2.97 17.17
N ILE A 61 2.35 3.93 18.05
CA ILE A 61 2.27 3.70 19.50
C ILE A 61 0.94 3.05 19.89
N GLU A 62 -0.16 3.50 19.30
CA GLU A 62 -1.51 3.04 19.65
C GLU A 62 -1.87 1.69 19.01
N ASP A 63 -1.56 1.54 17.72
CA ASP A 63 -1.87 0.36 16.90
C ASP A 63 -0.77 0.13 15.84
N PRO A 64 0.30 -0.60 16.18
CA PRO A 64 1.41 -0.84 15.27
C PRO A 64 1.01 -1.70 14.05
N GLU A 65 -0.01 -2.57 14.17
CA GLU A 65 -0.47 -3.38 13.05
C GLU A 65 -1.18 -2.51 12.00
N LEU A 66 -2.06 -1.61 12.44
CA LEU A 66 -2.75 -0.66 11.58
C LEU A 66 -1.77 0.34 10.93
N ALA A 67 -0.80 0.86 11.69
CA ALA A 67 0.23 1.74 11.16
C ALA A 67 1.04 1.07 10.04
N ASP A 68 1.41 -0.20 10.23
CA ASP A 68 2.13 -0.98 9.23
C ASP A 68 1.27 -1.26 7.98
N GLU A 69 -0.04 -1.52 8.16
CA GLU A 69 -0.98 -1.66 7.04
C GLU A 69 -1.14 -0.38 6.23
N ILE A 70 -1.31 0.76 6.90
CA ILE A 70 -1.39 2.08 6.25
C ILE A 70 -0.10 2.36 5.48
N ARG A 71 1.07 2.21 6.12
CA ARG A 71 2.37 2.43 5.47
C ARG A 71 2.49 1.59 4.21
N ARG A 72 2.15 0.30 4.25
CA ARG A 72 2.19 -0.58 3.07
C ARG A 72 1.41 -0.01 1.88
N LYS A 73 0.28 0.63 2.14
CA LYS A 73 -0.58 1.22 1.11
C LYS A 73 -0.19 2.63 0.66
N MET A 74 0.62 3.37 1.43
CA MET A 74 1.01 4.75 1.10
C MET A 74 2.03 4.86 -0.04
N PHE A 75 2.91 3.87 -0.20
CA PHE A 75 3.91 3.86 -1.26
C PHE A 75 4.04 2.46 -1.84
N VAL A 76 3.58 2.30 -3.08
CA VAL A 76 3.70 1.06 -3.85
C VAL A 76 4.95 1.09 -4.72
N PHE A 77 5.39 -0.06 -5.20
CA PHE A 77 6.61 -0.15 -6.01
C PHE A 77 6.55 0.71 -7.27
N GLU A 78 5.36 0.84 -7.88
CA GLU A 78 5.12 1.67 -9.07
C GLU A 78 5.32 3.17 -8.81
N ASP A 79 5.21 3.63 -7.55
CA ASP A 79 5.42 5.02 -7.19
C ASP A 79 6.89 5.45 -7.35
N ILE A 80 7.81 4.52 -7.65
CA ILE A 80 9.19 4.84 -8.01
C ILE A 80 9.29 5.80 -9.21
N LEU A 81 8.26 5.84 -10.07
CA LEU A 81 8.15 6.79 -11.18
C LEU A 81 8.06 8.26 -10.73
N SER A 82 7.67 8.50 -9.47
CA SER A 82 7.59 9.85 -8.88
C SER A 82 8.94 10.34 -8.31
N LEU A 83 9.95 9.48 -8.24
CA LEU A 83 11.26 9.82 -7.72
C LEU A 83 12.14 10.45 -8.79
N ASP A 84 12.99 11.39 -8.40
CA ASP A 84 14.01 11.94 -9.29
C ASP A 84 15.16 10.93 -9.51
N ASP A 85 15.89 11.09 -10.61
CA ASP A 85 16.99 10.20 -11.00
C ASP A 85 18.03 10.01 -9.90
N LYS A 86 18.33 11.05 -9.09
CA LYS A 86 19.33 10.91 -8.02
C LYS A 86 18.80 10.02 -6.90
N SER A 87 17.52 10.17 -6.54
CA SER A 87 16.86 9.32 -5.55
C SER A 87 16.82 7.87 -6.02
N ILE A 88 16.46 7.62 -7.28
CA ILE A 88 16.48 6.27 -7.87
C ILE A 88 17.89 5.68 -7.82
N GLN A 89 18.91 6.42 -8.25
CA GLN A 89 20.30 5.95 -8.19
C GLN A 89 20.77 5.68 -6.76
N ARG A 90 20.30 6.45 -5.77
CA ARG A 90 20.64 6.24 -4.36
C ARG A 90 20.04 4.94 -3.84
N VAL A 91 18.77 4.68 -4.18
CA VAL A 91 18.06 3.44 -3.85
C VAL A 91 18.76 2.24 -4.47
N LEU A 92 19.06 2.30 -5.77
CA LEU A 92 19.69 1.21 -6.52
C LEU A 92 21.07 0.79 -5.99
N ARG A 93 21.75 1.64 -5.19
CA ARG A 93 23.01 1.28 -4.52
C ARG A 93 22.83 0.37 -3.30
N GLU A 94 21.64 0.36 -2.69
CA GLU A 94 21.32 -0.45 -1.51
C GLU A 94 20.59 -1.75 -1.86
N VAL A 95 20.14 -1.90 -3.11
CA VAL A 95 19.39 -3.07 -3.58
C VAL A 95 20.33 -4.14 -4.12
N ASP A 96 20.13 -5.40 -3.72
CA ASP A 96 20.86 -6.54 -4.31
C ASP A 96 20.43 -6.78 -5.77
N ASN A 97 21.39 -7.10 -6.63
CA ASN A 97 21.13 -7.29 -8.06
C ASN A 97 20.15 -8.44 -8.33
N ASN A 98 20.17 -9.53 -7.54
CA ASN A 98 19.23 -10.62 -7.73
C ASN A 98 17.82 -10.20 -7.32
N GLU A 99 17.70 -9.45 -6.21
CA GLU A 99 16.41 -8.92 -5.76
C GLU A 99 15.84 -7.94 -6.78
N LEU A 100 16.68 -7.07 -7.36
CA LEU A 100 16.28 -6.15 -8.41
C LEU A 100 15.79 -6.91 -9.66
N ALA A 101 16.52 -7.94 -10.10
CA ALA A 101 16.14 -8.75 -11.24
C ALA A 101 14.78 -9.45 -11.03
N VAL A 102 14.53 -10.01 -9.84
CA VAL A 102 13.25 -10.62 -9.49
C VAL A 102 12.13 -9.58 -9.47
N ALA A 103 12.33 -8.43 -8.84
CA ALA A 103 11.33 -7.36 -8.77
C ALA A 103 10.93 -6.83 -10.15
N LEU A 104 11.90 -6.66 -11.05
CA LEU A 104 11.68 -6.15 -12.41
C LEU A 104 10.90 -7.11 -13.31
N LYS A 105 10.83 -8.41 -12.99
CA LYS A 105 10.08 -9.39 -13.80
C LYS A 105 8.56 -9.18 -13.78
N GLY A 106 8.03 -8.60 -12.70
CA GLY A 106 6.62 -8.20 -12.62
C GLY A 106 6.39 -6.70 -12.65
N ALA A 107 7.43 -5.90 -12.93
CA ALA A 107 7.31 -4.46 -13.09
C ALA A 107 6.77 -4.11 -14.48
N ASN A 108 6.01 -3.03 -14.58
CA ASN A 108 5.55 -2.51 -15.87
C ASN A 108 6.73 -1.94 -16.71
N GLU A 109 6.47 -1.65 -17.99
CA GLU A 109 7.53 -1.16 -18.91
C GLU A 109 8.10 0.21 -18.50
N ASP A 110 7.28 1.09 -17.94
CA ASP A 110 7.69 2.43 -17.52
C ASP A 110 8.67 2.36 -16.34
N VAL A 111 8.35 1.55 -15.32
CA VAL A 111 9.19 1.30 -14.15
C VAL A 111 10.50 0.65 -14.56
N GLN A 112 10.45 -0.38 -15.41
CA GLN A 112 11.66 -1.01 -15.95
C GLN A 112 12.54 0.02 -16.67
N THR A 113 11.94 0.87 -17.50
CA THR A 113 12.66 1.89 -18.28
C THR A 113 13.36 2.89 -17.36
N VAL A 114 12.65 3.45 -16.38
CA VAL A 114 13.19 4.41 -15.41
C VAL A 114 14.34 3.79 -14.60
N ILE A 115 14.19 2.55 -14.15
CA ILE A 115 15.25 1.84 -13.42
C ILE A 115 16.47 1.61 -14.33
N PHE A 116 16.29 1.08 -15.55
CA PHE A 116 17.40 0.81 -16.46
C PHE A 116 18.13 2.07 -16.93
N ASN A 117 17.43 3.20 -17.04
CA ASN A 117 18.02 4.50 -17.37
C ASN A 117 18.93 5.01 -16.24
N ASN A 118 18.67 4.61 -15.00
CA ASN A 118 19.44 4.97 -13.83
C ASN A 118 20.54 3.94 -13.46
N LEU A 119 20.71 2.90 -14.28
CA LEU A 119 21.78 1.92 -14.14
C LEU A 119 22.91 2.17 -15.16
N SER A 120 24.13 1.76 -14.81
CA SER A 120 25.22 1.74 -15.77
C SER A 120 24.95 0.68 -16.86
N LYS A 121 25.39 0.93 -18.11
CA LYS A 121 25.19 -0.02 -19.23
C LYS A 121 25.59 -1.46 -18.89
N ARG A 122 26.71 -1.64 -18.19
CA ARG A 122 27.20 -2.95 -17.75
C ARG A 122 26.21 -3.63 -16.79
N LEU A 123 25.73 -2.89 -15.82
CA LEU A 123 24.79 -3.42 -14.82
C LEU A 123 23.42 -3.69 -15.44
N SER A 124 22.93 -2.81 -16.31
CA SER A 124 21.68 -3.03 -17.06
C SER A 124 21.75 -4.30 -17.91
N SER A 125 22.88 -4.59 -18.56
CA SER A 125 23.07 -5.84 -19.31
C SER A 125 23.05 -7.06 -18.38
N MET A 126 23.78 -7.01 -17.26
CA MET A 126 23.82 -8.10 -16.28
C MET A 126 22.43 -8.43 -15.74
N ILE A 127 21.68 -7.42 -15.28
CA ILE A 127 20.33 -7.61 -14.74
C ILE A 127 19.39 -8.20 -15.79
N LYS A 128 19.49 -7.75 -17.06
CA LYS A 128 18.68 -8.31 -18.16
C LYS A 128 19.01 -9.78 -18.43
N GLU A 129 20.29 -10.14 -18.42
CA GLU A 129 20.73 -11.54 -18.56
C GLU A 129 20.23 -12.41 -17.40
N ASP A 130 20.32 -11.90 -16.16
CA ASP A 130 19.83 -12.59 -14.97
C ASP A 130 18.31 -12.80 -15.05
N MET A 131 17.54 -11.80 -15.47
CA MET A 131 16.09 -11.89 -15.70
C MET A 131 15.70 -12.94 -16.75
N GLU A 132 16.52 -13.11 -17.79
CA GLU A 132 16.33 -14.13 -18.82
C GLU A 132 16.67 -15.53 -18.26
N TYR A 133 17.78 -15.66 -17.55
CA TYR A 133 18.24 -16.91 -16.96
C TYR A 133 17.30 -17.46 -15.88
N MET A 134 16.69 -16.58 -15.07
CA MET A 134 15.74 -16.98 -14.02
C MET A 134 14.48 -17.67 -14.56
N GLY A 135 14.09 -17.42 -15.82
CA GLY A 135 12.86 -17.97 -16.39
C GLY A 135 11.59 -17.47 -15.69
N PRO A 136 10.53 -18.27 -15.59
CA PRO A 136 9.30 -17.91 -14.87
C PRO A 136 9.53 -17.86 -13.35
N VAL A 137 9.19 -16.73 -12.74
CA VAL A 137 9.23 -16.51 -11.28
C VAL A 137 7.82 -16.52 -10.70
N ARG A 138 7.66 -16.91 -9.43
CA ARG A 138 6.34 -16.89 -8.78
C ARG A 138 5.97 -15.46 -8.44
N LEU A 139 4.70 -15.11 -8.61
CA LEU A 139 4.19 -13.76 -8.28
C LEU A 139 4.53 -13.35 -6.83
N LYS A 140 4.41 -14.28 -5.88
CA LYS A 140 4.78 -14.04 -4.47
C LYS A 140 6.23 -13.61 -4.29
N ASP A 141 7.16 -14.22 -5.03
CA ASP A 141 8.59 -13.91 -4.92
C ASP A 141 8.87 -12.51 -5.49
N VAL A 142 8.12 -12.11 -6.53
CA VAL A 142 8.17 -10.76 -7.11
C VAL A 142 7.63 -9.72 -6.13
N GLU A 143 6.45 -9.95 -5.55
CA GLU A 143 5.85 -9.04 -4.57
C GLU A 143 6.75 -8.86 -3.34
N GLU A 144 7.38 -9.93 -2.86
CA GLU A 144 8.36 -9.87 -1.77
C GLU A 144 9.59 -9.04 -2.14
N ALA A 145 10.15 -9.22 -3.35
CA ALA A 145 11.28 -8.44 -3.83
C ALA A 145 10.93 -6.95 -4.01
N GLN A 146 9.77 -6.65 -4.58
CA GLN A 146 9.26 -5.29 -4.71
C GLN A 146 9.06 -4.64 -3.33
N GLN A 147 8.49 -5.36 -2.37
CA GLN A 147 8.29 -4.86 -1.01
C GLN A 147 9.62 -4.56 -0.30
N LYS A 148 10.66 -5.37 -0.51
CA LYS A 148 12.00 -5.07 0.02
C LYS A 148 12.56 -3.77 -0.54
N ILE A 149 12.41 -3.53 -1.84
CA ILE A 149 12.84 -2.27 -2.48
C ILE A 149 12.05 -1.09 -1.91
N VAL A 150 10.73 -1.22 -1.76
CA VAL A 150 9.88 -0.19 -1.13
C VAL A 150 10.35 0.12 0.30
N ASN A 151 10.72 -0.90 1.08
CA ASN A 151 11.24 -0.69 2.44
C ASN A 151 12.58 0.06 2.43
N ILE A 152 13.45 -0.20 1.45
CA ILE A 152 14.71 0.55 1.26
C ILE A 152 14.43 2.01 0.94
N ILE A 153 13.49 2.29 0.02
CA ILE A 153 13.06 3.65 -0.33
C ILE A 153 12.60 4.39 0.93
N ARG A 154 11.72 3.80 1.73
CA ARG A 154 11.21 4.41 2.97
C ARG A 154 12.33 4.69 3.97
N LYS A 155 13.24 3.74 4.17
CA LYS A 155 14.39 3.93 5.06
C LYS A 155 15.26 5.11 4.64
N LEU A 156 15.48 5.28 3.33
CA LEU A 156 16.23 6.41 2.77
C LEU A 156 15.45 7.73 2.86
N GLU A 157 14.13 7.68 2.75
CA GLU A 157 13.25 8.84 2.95
C GLU A 157 13.30 9.31 4.41
N ASP A 158 13.25 8.38 5.36
CA ASP A 158 13.31 8.64 6.80
C ASP A 158 14.67 9.22 7.22
N SER A 159 15.75 8.79 6.58
CA SER A 159 17.09 9.36 6.77
C SER A 159 17.31 10.68 6.02
N ALA A 160 16.30 11.18 5.31
CA ALA A 160 16.36 12.36 4.45
C ALA A 160 17.42 12.28 3.34
N GLU A 161 17.80 11.06 2.93
CA GLU A 161 18.72 10.83 1.81
C GLU A 161 18.02 10.90 0.45
N ILE A 162 16.70 10.64 0.42
CA ILE A 162 15.84 10.83 -0.75
C ILE A 162 14.59 11.62 -0.37
N ILE A 163 13.93 12.18 -1.39
CA ILE A 163 12.69 12.94 -1.23
C ILE A 163 11.63 12.32 -2.12
N ILE A 164 10.49 11.94 -1.55
CA ILE A 164 9.34 11.44 -2.30
C ILE A 164 8.39 12.61 -2.55
N SER A 165 8.17 12.95 -3.81
CA SER A 165 7.25 14.03 -4.18
C SER A 165 5.81 13.50 -4.17
N ARG A 166 5.21 13.42 -2.98
CA ARG A 166 3.80 12.99 -2.82
C ARG A 166 2.86 14.17 -3.04
N GLY A 167 2.66 14.60 -4.28
CA GLY A 167 1.52 15.43 -4.74
C GLY A 167 1.19 16.76 -4.02
N GLY A 168 1.92 17.14 -2.98
CA GLY A 168 1.65 18.26 -2.10
C GLY A 168 2.81 19.23 -2.11
N GLY A 169 2.77 20.13 -3.09
CA GLY A 169 3.05 21.56 -2.88
C GLY A 169 4.41 22.06 -2.39
N ASP A 170 5.39 21.24 -2.05
CA ASP A 170 6.72 21.73 -1.67
C ASP A 170 7.75 21.44 -2.75
N GLU A 171 7.72 22.30 -3.78
CA GLU A 171 8.90 22.63 -4.58
C GLU A 171 10.00 23.14 -3.64
N ILE A 172 10.91 22.25 -3.23
CA ILE A 172 12.17 22.70 -2.65
C ILE A 172 13.01 23.26 -3.80
N VAL A 173 12.88 24.57 -4.02
CA VAL A 173 13.79 25.35 -4.85
C VAL A 173 15.14 25.47 -4.13
N VAL A 174 16.21 24.98 -4.76
CA VAL A 174 17.60 25.41 -4.49
C VAL A 174 18.28 25.77 -5.79
#